data_AF-G9KLZ8-F1
#
_entry.id   AF-G9KLZ8-F1
#
_cell.length_a   1.000
_cell.length_b   1.000
_cell.length_c   1.000
_cell.angle_alpha   90.00
_cell.angle_beta   90.00
_cell.angle_gamma   90.00
#
_symmetry.space_group_name_H-M   'P 1'
#
loop_
_entity.id
_entity.type
_entity.pdbx_description
1 polymer ?
#
loop_
_entity_poly.entity_id
_entity_poly.type
_entity_poly.pdbx_seq_one_letter_code
_entity_poly.pdbx_strand_id
1 'polypeptide(L)'
;GKEKPKTNADDLQIKKVKKKKKKKHKENEKRKRPKMYSKSIQTICSGLLSDVEDQEAKGILNDNIKDYSGKSLDSKNYESKIPENSEFPFVSLKEPRVQNNLKRLDTLEFKQLIHIEHQPNGGASVIHAYSNELSHLSPVEMKRFAEEFVDLVFSENENSAAFYVMGIVHGAATYLPDFLDYFSFNFPNSPVKMEILGKKDIETTTMSNFHAQVKRTYSHGTYRAGPMRQISLVGAVDEEVGDYFPE
;
A
#
# COMPACT_ATOMS: atom_id res chain seq x y z
N GLY A 1 -35.71 -50.16 59.16
CA GLY A 1 -34.82 -49.00 58.94
C GLY A 1 -33.58 -49.44 58.21
N LYS A 2 -33.23 -48.76 57.11
CA LYS A 2 -31.92 -48.84 56.46
C LYS A 2 -31.50 -47.41 56.12
N GLU A 3 -30.56 -46.87 56.89
CA GLU A 3 -29.94 -45.57 56.64
C GLU A 3 -28.96 -45.65 55.45
N LYS A 4 -28.94 -44.60 54.63
CA LYS A 4 -27.97 -44.38 53.55
C LYS A 4 -26.72 -43.68 54.10
N PRO A 5 -25.50 -44.02 53.65
CA PRO A 5 -24.30 -43.30 54.06
C PRO A 5 -24.23 -41.92 53.37
N LYS A 6 -23.97 -40.87 54.15
CA LYS A 6 -23.71 -39.51 53.68
C LYS A 6 -22.32 -39.43 53.06
N THR A 7 -22.25 -39.17 51.76
CA THR A 7 -20.98 -38.93 51.04
C THR A 7 -20.47 -37.53 51.35
N ASN A 8 -19.25 -37.48 51.89
CA ASN A 8 -18.62 -36.32 52.49
C ASN A 8 -18.04 -35.37 51.41
N ALA A 9 -18.42 -34.09 51.45
CA ALA A 9 -18.12 -33.09 50.41
C ALA A 9 -16.63 -32.72 50.30
N ASP A 10 -15.85 -32.98 51.36
CA ASP A 10 -14.44 -32.62 51.44
C ASP A 10 -13.54 -33.48 50.55
N ASP A 11 -13.93 -34.72 50.28
CA ASP A 11 -13.12 -35.69 49.52
C ASP A 11 -13.11 -35.37 48.00
N LEU A 12 -14.14 -34.66 47.51
CA LEU A 12 -14.23 -34.14 46.14
C LEU A 12 -13.34 -32.91 45.94
N GLN A 13 -13.09 -32.12 46.99
CA GLN A 13 -12.25 -30.91 46.90
C GLN A 13 -10.77 -31.27 46.85
N ILE A 14 -10.34 -32.28 47.62
CA ILE A 14 -8.95 -32.76 47.65
C ILE A 14 -8.54 -33.34 46.27
N LYS A 15 -9.44 -34.04 45.57
CA LYS A 15 -9.22 -34.53 44.19
C LYS A 15 -9.08 -33.40 43.17
N LYS A 16 -9.83 -32.29 43.32
CA LYS A 16 -9.73 -31.11 42.44
C LYS A 16 -8.41 -30.36 42.61
N VAL A 17 -7.89 -30.26 43.84
CA VAL A 17 -6.59 -29.60 44.13
C VAL A 17 -5.41 -30.43 43.59
N LYS A 18 -5.43 -31.77 43.71
CA LYS A 18 -4.41 -32.66 43.11
C LYS A 18 -4.40 -32.60 41.57
N LYS A 19 -5.57 -32.50 40.93
CA LYS A 19 -5.68 -32.33 39.46
C LYS A 19 -5.14 -30.96 39.00
N LYS A 20 -5.28 -29.92 39.82
CA LYS A 20 -4.75 -28.56 39.54
C LYS A 20 -3.22 -28.48 39.70
N LYS A 21 -2.62 -29.28 40.58
CA LYS A 21 -1.15 -29.30 40.80
C LYS A 21 -0.37 -30.13 39.77
N LYS A 22 -0.97 -31.15 39.15
CA LYS A 22 -0.33 -32.00 38.12
C LYS A 22 -0.32 -31.40 36.69
N LYS A 23 -1.05 -30.30 36.45
CA LYS A 23 -1.16 -29.63 35.13
C LYS A 23 -0.09 -28.54 34.88
N LYS A 24 0.77 -28.21 35.87
CA LYS A 24 1.68 -27.06 35.79
C LYS A 24 3.14 -27.35 35.36
N HIS A 25 3.48 -28.56 34.90
CA HIS A 25 4.88 -28.87 34.52
C HIS A 25 5.04 -29.63 33.19
N LYS A 26 4.23 -29.31 32.17
CA LYS A 26 4.47 -29.84 30.81
C LYS A 26 4.07 -28.85 29.72
N GLU A 27 4.64 -27.66 29.77
CA GLU A 27 4.55 -26.70 28.66
C GLU A 27 5.83 -25.87 28.53
N ASN A 28 6.98 -26.52 28.71
CA ASN A 28 8.29 -25.95 28.39
C ASN A 28 9.04 -26.96 27.54
N GLU A 29 8.73 -27.00 26.25
CA GLU A 29 9.73 -27.28 25.23
C GLU A 29 9.20 -26.94 23.83
N LYS A 30 9.96 -26.06 23.16
CA LYS A 30 9.98 -25.84 21.69
C LYS A 30 8.87 -24.94 21.10
N ARG A 31 8.84 -23.67 21.54
CA ARG A 31 8.43 -22.58 20.63
C ARG A 31 9.50 -22.41 19.56
N LYS A 32 9.30 -22.99 18.38
CA LYS A 32 10.08 -22.64 17.19
C LYS A 32 9.73 -21.19 16.82
N ARG A 33 10.65 -20.26 17.05
CA ARG A 33 10.54 -18.90 16.52
C ARG A 33 10.59 -19.00 14.99
N PRO A 34 9.63 -18.44 14.24
CA PRO A 34 9.80 -18.23 12.81
C PRO A 34 11.03 -17.34 12.63
N LYS A 35 12.09 -17.85 12.00
CA LYS A 35 13.17 -17.00 11.50
C LYS A 35 12.65 -16.34 10.24
N MET A 36 12.03 -15.17 10.38
CA MET A 36 11.82 -14.28 9.24
C MET A 36 13.18 -13.74 8.82
N TYR A 37 13.73 -14.28 7.75
CA TYR A 37 14.75 -13.55 7.00
C TYR A 37 14.04 -12.39 6.32
N SER A 38 14.11 -11.21 6.93
CA SER A 38 13.90 -9.96 6.22
C SER A 38 15.01 -9.86 5.18
N LYS A 39 14.73 -10.26 3.93
CA LYS A 39 15.44 -9.68 2.81
C LYS A 39 14.70 -8.41 2.49
N SER A 40 15.10 -7.32 3.14
CA SER A 40 14.80 -5.97 2.66
C SER A 40 15.45 -5.84 1.28
N ILE A 41 14.74 -6.21 0.23
CA ILE A 41 15.02 -5.70 -1.11
C ILE A 41 14.37 -4.33 -1.10
N GLN A 42 15.11 -3.36 -0.57
CA GLN A 42 14.91 -1.98 -0.96
C GLN A 42 15.37 -1.95 -2.41
N THR A 43 14.44 -1.83 -3.35
CA THR A 43 14.78 -1.34 -4.67
C THR A 43 15.45 0.01 -4.43
N ILE A 44 16.77 0.08 -4.58
CA ILE A 44 17.50 1.34 -4.50
C ILE A 44 17.09 2.11 -5.76
N CYS A 45 16.25 3.12 -5.58
CA CYS A 45 16.04 4.12 -6.62
C CYS A 45 17.41 4.75 -6.91
N SER A 46 17.89 4.62 -8.13
CA SER A 46 19.03 5.38 -8.64
C SER A 46 18.65 6.86 -8.68
N GLY A 47 18.80 7.55 -7.56
CA GLY A 47 18.64 8.99 -7.42
C GLY A 47 19.87 9.53 -6.71
N LEU A 48 20.56 10.47 -7.38
CA LEU A 48 21.70 11.24 -6.93
C LEU A 48 21.85 11.33 -5.39
N LEU A 49 22.93 10.73 -4.88
CA LEU A 49 23.52 11.16 -3.61
C LEU A 49 24.33 12.42 -3.90
N SER A 50 23.93 13.53 -3.28
CA SER A 50 24.87 14.59 -2.93
C SER A 50 25.05 14.53 -1.42
N ASP A 51 26.26 14.14 -1.01
CA ASP A 51 26.74 14.13 0.37
C ASP A 51 26.60 15.51 1.02
N VAL A 52 25.96 15.59 2.18
CA VAL A 52 26.38 16.49 3.26
C VAL A 52 26.15 15.79 4.60
N GLU A 53 27.22 15.68 5.37
CA GLU A 53 27.33 15.03 6.68
C GLU A 53 26.41 15.65 7.75
N ASP A 54 25.91 14.78 8.63
CA ASP A 54 25.27 15.15 9.90
C ASP A 54 26.27 15.79 10.88
N GLN A 55 25.88 16.92 11.49
CA GLN A 55 26.32 17.26 12.84
C GLN A 55 25.11 17.67 13.70
N GLU A 56 24.87 16.88 14.74
CA GLU A 56 23.99 17.21 15.86
C GLU A 56 24.59 18.36 16.69
N ALA A 57 23.74 19.35 17.05
CA ALA A 57 23.31 19.63 18.43
C ALA A 57 23.11 21.12 18.78
N LYS A 58 21.97 21.38 19.45
CA LYS A 58 21.61 22.46 20.40
C LYS A 58 21.18 23.86 19.90
N GLY A 59 19.90 24.16 20.11
CA GLY A 59 19.45 25.20 21.06
C GLY A 59 19.25 26.67 20.60
N ILE A 60 18.01 27.16 20.83
CA ILE A 60 17.60 28.51 21.30
C ILE A 60 17.36 29.65 20.25
N LEU A 61 16.08 30.08 20.21
CA LEU A 61 15.43 31.40 19.99
C LEU A 61 15.89 32.46 18.95
N ASN A 62 14.84 32.94 18.24
CA ASN A 62 14.47 34.31 17.81
C ASN A 62 15.18 35.09 16.67
N ASP A 63 14.27 35.63 15.84
CA ASP A 63 14.18 36.99 15.28
C ASP A 63 15.05 37.45 14.09
N ASN A 64 14.31 37.71 12.98
CA ASN A 64 14.23 38.98 12.24
C ASN A 64 15.31 39.39 11.20
N ILE A 65 14.76 39.88 10.07
CA ILE A 65 15.21 41.00 9.19
C ILE A 65 16.08 40.67 7.96
N LYS A 66 15.38 40.67 6.81
CA LYS A 66 15.52 41.51 5.59
C LYS A 66 16.75 41.43 4.67
N ASP A 67 16.37 41.36 3.38
CA ASP A 67 16.84 42.10 2.21
C ASP A 67 18.29 41.87 1.74
N TYR A 68 18.45 41.44 0.48
CA TYR A 68 18.76 42.35 -0.62
C TYR A 68 18.69 41.66 -1.99
N SER A 69 18.22 42.45 -2.94
CA SER A 69 17.96 42.21 -4.34
C SER A 69 19.21 42.01 -5.23
N GLY A 70 19.06 41.21 -6.30
CA GLY A 70 19.22 41.76 -7.66
C GLY A 70 20.16 41.07 -8.65
N LYS A 71 19.59 40.80 -9.85
CA LYS A 71 20.18 40.76 -11.21
C LYS A 71 20.98 39.50 -11.58
N SER A 72 21.04 38.99 -12.82
CA SER A 72 20.38 39.19 -14.14
C SER A 72 21.18 38.31 -15.11
N LEU A 73 20.52 37.69 -16.10
CA LEU A 73 21.01 37.15 -17.40
C LEU A 73 22.36 36.37 -17.42
N ASP A 74 22.40 35.15 -17.95
CA ASP A 74 22.38 34.93 -19.41
C ASP A 74 22.52 33.46 -19.82
N SER A 75 21.96 33.18 -20.99
CA SER A 75 22.01 31.95 -21.78
C SER A 75 23.44 31.49 -22.07
N LYS A 76 23.73 30.18 -21.92
CA LYS A 76 24.57 29.42 -22.87
C LYS A 76 24.20 27.93 -22.91
N ASN A 77 23.90 27.48 -24.13
CA ASN A 77 23.92 26.10 -24.62
C ASN A 77 25.14 25.33 -24.13
N TYR A 78 24.94 24.10 -23.64
CA TYR A 78 25.97 23.08 -23.57
C TYR A 78 25.41 21.75 -24.05
N GLU A 79 25.72 21.45 -25.30
CA GLU A 79 25.65 20.15 -25.93
C GLU A 79 26.82 19.31 -25.36
N SER A 80 26.53 18.22 -24.65
CA SER A 80 27.56 17.30 -24.14
C SER A 80 27.37 15.90 -24.72
N LYS A 81 28.35 15.54 -25.55
CA LYS A 81 28.49 14.26 -26.24
C LYS A 81 28.70 13.10 -25.26
N ILE A 82 28.12 11.96 -25.64
CA ILE A 82 28.28 10.63 -25.01
C ILE A 82 29.74 10.16 -25.13
N PRO A 83 30.36 9.57 -24.09
CA PRO A 83 31.52 8.71 -24.25
C PRO A 83 31.10 7.23 -24.31
N GLU A 84 31.60 6.56 -25.35
CA GLU A 84 31.51 5.14 -25.62
C GLU A 84 32.31 4.26 -24.63
N ASN A 85 31.73 3.09 -24.32
CA ASN A 85 32.37 1.78 -24.10
C ASN A 85 33.47 1.65 -23.01
N SER A 86 33.09 1.10 -21.85
CA SER A 86 33.97 0.24 -21.04
C SER A 86 33.31 -1.11 -20.81
N GLU A 87 33.80 -2.14 -21.51
CA GLU A 87 33.43 -3.54 -21.33
C GLU A 87 33.73 -4.03 -19.90
N PHE A 88 32.72 -4.59 -19.24
CA PHE A 88 32.90 -5.54 -18.15
C PHE A 88 32.13 -6.83 -18.48
N PRO A 89 32.68 -8.03 -18.18
CA PRO A 89 32.11 -9.28 -18.64
C PRO A 89 30.96 -9.70 -17.72
N PHE A 90 29.75 -9.20 -18.00
CA PHE A 90 28.55 -9.73 -17.38
C PHE A 90 27.98 -10.84 -18.25
N VAL A 91 27.78 -12.00 -17.64
CA VAL A 91 27.19 -13.19 -18.23
C VAL A 91 25.89 -12.80 -18.93
N SER A 92 25.91 -12.86 -20.26
CA SER A 92 24.72 -12.71 -21.11
C SER A 92 23.76 -13.85 -20.79
N LEU A 93 22.89 -13.61 -19.80
CA LEU A 93 21.62 -14.30 -19.69
C LEU A 93 20.86 -13.92 -20.95
N LYS A 94 20.69 -14.89 -21.85
CA LYS A 94 19.88 -14.79 -23.06
C LYS A 94 18.75 -13.79 -22.86
N GLU A 95 18.84 -12.67 -23.59
CA GLU A 95 17.73 -11.74 -23.71
C GLU A 95 16.48 -12.55 -24.02
N PRO A 96 15.43 -12.48 -23.19
CA PRO A 96 14.16 -13.08 -23.55
C PRO A 96 13.73 -12.44 -24.87
N ARG A 97 13.11 -13.22 -25.75
CA ARG A 97 12.66 -12.80 -27.09
C ARG A 97 11.56 -11.71 -26.98
N VAL A 98 11.93 -10.47 -26.61
CA VAL A 98 11.04 -9.33 -26.35
C VAL A 98 11.16 -8.29 -27.46
N GLN A 99 11.45 -8.72 -28.70
CA GLN A 99 11.50 -7.79 -29.84
C GLN A 99 10.13 -7.23 -30.25
N ASN A 100 9.03 -7.86 -29.82
CA ASN A 100 7.68 -7.43 -30.22
C ASN A 100 7.09 -6.31 -29.34
N ASN A 101 7.50 -6.19 -28.07
CA ASN A 101 6.91 -5.20 -27.16
C ASN A 101 7.38 -3.76 -27.47
N LEU A 102 8.62 -3.59 -27.93
CA LEU A 102 9.18 -2.27 -28.26
C LEU A 102 8.45 -1.64 -29.45
N LYS A 103 8.07 -2.43 -30.47
CA LYS A 103 7.41 -1.93 -31.68
C LYS A 103 6.03 -1.32 -31.43
N ARG A 104 5.29 -1.82 -30.44
CA ARG A 104 3.97 -1.28 -30.08
C ARG A 104 4.08 0.03 -29.30
N LEU A 105 5.16 0.19 -28.54
CA LEU A 105 5.41 1.42 -27.79
C LEU A 105 5.82 2.57 -28.73
N ASP A 106 6.45 2.26 -29.86
CA ASP A 106 6.91 3.25 -30.82
C ASP A 106 5.78 3.98 -31.57
N THR A 107 4.57 3.41 -31.61
CA THR A 107 3.40 4.04 -32.23
C THR A 107 2.60 4.92 -31.27
N LEU A 108 2.91 4.91 -29.97
CA LEU A 108 2.16 5.65 -28.96
C LEU A 108 2.55 7.13 -28.95
N GLU A 109 1.55 8.00 -28.91
CA GLU A 109 1.73 9.46 -28.83
C GLU A 109 2.42 9.84 -27.52
N PHE A 110 2.06 9.18 -26.42
CA PHE A 110 2.49 9.53 -25.07
C PHE A 110 3.53 8.57 -24.49
N LYS A 111 4.26 7.82 -25.33
CA LYS A 111 5.21 6.78 -24.88
C LYS A 111 6.20 7.24 -23.82
N GLN A 112 6.59 8.51 -23.85
CA GLN A 112 7.55 9.11 -22.90
C GLN A 112 7.01 9.21 -21.45
N LEU A 113 5.69 9.14 -21.28
CA LEU A 113 5.00 9.21 -19.98
C LEU A 113 4.60 7.81 -19.46
N ILE A 114 4.95 6.77 -20.22
CA ILE A 114 4.60 5.38 -19.94
C ILE A 114 5.87 4.61 -19.61
N HIS A 115 5.92 4.04 -18.41
CA HIS A 115 7.07 3.31 -17.89
C HIS A 115 6.70 1.84 -17.72
N ILE A 116 7.48 0.93 -18.31
CA ILE A 116 7.24 -0.50 -18.18
C ILE A 116 8.25 -1.08 -17.20
N GLU A 117 7.75 -1.63 -16.09
CA GLU A 117 8.55 -2.40 -15.14
C GLU A 117 8.42 -3.90 -15.46
N HIS A 118 9.55 -4.60 -15.49
CA HIS A 118 9.58 -6.06 -15.59
C HIS A 118 10.03 -6.67 -14.26
N GLN A 119 9.16 -7.48 -13.65
CA GLN A 119 9.41 -8.06 -12.34
C GLN A 119 10.51 -9.13 -12.43
N PRO A 120 11.63 -8.97 -11.71
CA PRO A 120 12.84 -9.79 -11.94
C PRO A 120 12.71 -11.26 -11.54
N ASN A 121 11.78 -11.62 -10.67
CA ASN A 121 11.65 -12.97 -10.12
C ASN A 121 10.59 -13.83 -10.83
N GLY A 122 9.55 -13.21 -11.37
CA GLY A 122 8.35 -13.82 -11.92
C GLY A 122 8.08 -13.41 -13.37
N GLY A 123 8.84 -12.45 -13.92
CA GLY A 123 8.81 -12.10 -15.34
C GLY A 123 7.52 -11.44 -15.81
N ALA A 124 6.66 -11.00 -14.89
CA ALA A 124 5.46 -10.23 -15.23
C ALA A 124 5.84 -8.78 -15.55
N SER A 125 5.07 -8.15 -16.44
CA SER A 125 5.26 -6.74 -16.81
C SER A 125 4.13 -5.87 -16.24
N VAL A 126 4.48 -4.74 -15.65
CA VAL A 126 3.57 -3.75 -15.07
C VAL A 126 3.78 -2.42 -15.76
N ILE A 127 2.70 -1.73 -16.10
CA ILE A 127 2.76 -0.39 -16.69
C ILE A 127 2.56 0.64 -15.58
N HIS A 128 3.37 1.69 -15.63
CA HIS A 128 3.31 2.84 -14.74
C HIS A 128 3.15 4.14 -15.50
N ALA A 129 2.44 5.08 -14.90
CA ALA A 129 2.47 6.49 -15.22
C ALA A 129 2.48 7.31 -13.94
N TYR A 130 3.00 8.53 -13.98
CA TYR A 130 3.15 9.37 -12.80
C TYR A 130 2.41 10.69 -12.94
N SER A 131 1.52 11.00 -11.99
CA SER A 131 0.64 12.17 -12.06
C SER A 131 1.40 13.51 -12.14
N ASN A 132 2.63 13.59 -11.63
CA ASN A 132 3.48 14.78 -11.78
C ASN A 132 3.91 14.98 -13.25
N GLU A 133 4.26 13.92 -13.96
CA GLU A 133 4.59 13.99 -15.39
C GLU A 133 3.35 14.32 -16.22
N LEU A 134 2.22 13.68 -15.89
CA LEU A 134 0.94 13.92 -16.58
C LEU A 134 0.38 15.33 -16.33
N SER A 135 0.78 16.00 -15.24
CA SER A 135 0.31 17.35 -14.90
C SER A 135 0.70 18.41 -15.93
N HIS A 136 1.67 18.10 -16.81
CA HIS A 136 2.08 18.97 -17.91
C HIS A 136 1.20 18.86 -19.16
N LEU A 137 0.32 17.85 -19.22
CA LEU A 137 -0.62 17.68 -20.32
C LEU A 137 -1.80 18.65 -20.20
N SER A 138 -2.25 19.18 -21.32
CA SER A 138 -3.55 19.86 -21.38
C SER A 138 -4.70 18.88 -21.08
N PRO A 139 -5.91 19.35 -20.71
CA PRO A 139 -7.04 18.46 -20.46
C PRO A 139 -7.42 17.58 -21.66
N VAL A 140 -7.19 18.07 -22.88
CA VAL A 140 -7.45 17.30 -24.12
C VAL A 140 -6.41 16.21 -24.31
N GLU A 141 -5.13 16.52 -24.10
CA GLU A 141 -4.05 15.53 -24.16
C GLU A 141 -4.19 14.50 -23.05
N MET A 142 -4.55 14.90 -21.82
CA MET A 142 -4.81 14.00 -20.71
C MET A 142 -5.89 12.97 -21.05
N LYS A 143 -6.96 13.40 -21.73
CA LYS A 143 -8.02 12.48 -22.16
C LYS A 143 -7.49 11.46 -23.18
N ARG A 144 -6.73 11.91 -24.18
CA ARG A 144 -6.12 11.02 -25.18
C ARG A 144 -5.10 10.07 -24.55
N PHE A 145 -4.30 10.57 -23.61
CA PHE A 145 -3.39 9.76 -22.81
C PHE A 145 -4.14 8.69 -22.04
N ALA A 146 -5.26 9.02 -21.39
CA ALA A 146 -6.05 8.05 -20.63
C ALA A 146 -6.60 6.93 -21.53
N GLU A 147 -7.12 7.28 -22.71
CA GLU A 147 -7.57 6.31 -23.71
C GLU A 147 -6.41 5.40 -24.15
N GLU A 148 -5.28 5.99 -24.57
CA GLU A 148 -4.09 5.25 -25.02
C GLU A 148 -3.50 4.36 -23.92
N PHE A 149 -3.44 4.85 -22.67
CA PHE A 149 -2.90 4.13 -21.52
C PHE A 149 -3.77 2.92 -21.17
N VAL A 150 -5.11 3.10 -21.12
CA VAL A 150 -6.04 2.01 -20.82
C VAL A 150 -6.00 0.96 -21.93
N ASP A 151 -6.00 1.37 -23.19
CA ASP A 151 -5.89 0.46 -24.34
C ASP A 151 -4.59 -0.35 -24.33
N LEU A 152 -3.49 0.24 -23.86
CA LEU A 152 -2.22 -0.45 -23.68
C LEU A 152 -2.27 -1.42 -22.50
N VAL A 153 -2.77 -0.99 -21.34
CA VAL A 153 -2.83 -1.82 -20.11
C VAL A 153 -3.67 -3.07 -20.31
N PHE A 154 -4.83 -2.94 -20.95
CA PHE A 154 -5.73 -4.07 -21.21
C PHE A 154 -5.43 -4.81 -22.51
N SER A 155 -4.27 -4.57 -23.11
CA SER A 155 -3.95 -5.19 -24.37
C SER A 155 -3.59 -6.67 -24.26
N GLU A 156 -4.05 -7.42 -25.25
CA GLU A 156 -3.86 -8.86 -25.34
C GLU A 156 -3.04 -9.26 -26.57
N ASN A 157 -2.35 -10.39 -26.46
CA ASN A 157 -1.66 -11.03 -27.58
C ASN A 157 -2.63 -11.84 -28.47
N GLU A 158 -2.08 -12.47 -29.50
CA GLU A 158 -2.83 -13.30 -30.46
C GLU A 158 -3.59 -14.48 -29.79
N ASN A 159 -3.18 -14.87 -28.59
CA ASN A 159 -3.80 -15.95 -27.81
C ASN A 159 -4.79 -15.43 -26.75
N SER A 160 -5.21 -14.16 -26.84
CA SER A 160 -6.07 -13.50 -25.84
C SER A 160 -5.49 -13.52 -24.42
N ALA A 161 -4.17 -13.48 -24.30
CA ALA A 161 -3.50 -13.32 -23.02
C ALA A 161 -3.00 -11.88 -22.87
N ALA A 162 -3.31 -11.26 -21.73
CA ALA A 162 -2.87 -9.91 -21.40
C ALA A 162 -1.34 -9.80 -21.44
N PHE A 163 -0.83 -8.73 -22.06
CA PHE A 163 0.61 -8.44 -22.08
C PHE A 163 1.12 -7.94 -20.72
N TYR A 164 0.25 -7.25 -19.99
CA TYR A 164 0.58 -6.60 -18.72
C TYR A 164 -0.36 -7.10 -17.63
N VAL A 165 0.18 -7.28 -16.43
CA VAL A 165 -0.60 -7.81 -15.30
C VAL A 165 -1.33 -6.71 -14.52
N MET A 166 -0.86 -5.47 -14.64
CA MET A 166 -1.37 -4.32 -13.91
C MET A 166 -0.95 -3.01 -14.59
N GLY A 167 -1.80 -2.00 -14.51
CA GLY A 167 -1.49 -0.61 -14.78
C GLY A 167 -1.60 0.21 -13.49
N ILE A 168 -0.61 1.05 -13.19
CA ILE A 168 -0.57 1.90 -12.00
C ILE A 168 -0.36 3.34 -12.42
N VAL A 169 -1.29 4.23 -12.05
CA VAL A 169 -1.10 5.68 -12.18
C VAL A 169 -0.80 6.26 -10.81
N HIS A 170 0.47 6.54 -10.56
CA HIS A 170 0.95 7.04 -9.27
C HIS A 170 0.42 8.45 -9.02
N GLY A 171 -0.19 8.65 -7.86
CA GLY A 171 -0.72 9.95 -7.45
C GLY A 171 -2.00 10.40 -8.16
N ALA A 172 -2.61 9.55 -9.00
CA ALA A 172 -3.84 9.91 -9.74
C ALA A 172 -5.01 10.27 -8.81
N ALA A 173 -5.08 9.66 -7.64
CA ALA A 173 -6.15 9.88 -6.66
C ALA A 173 -5.88 11.03 -5.67
N THR A 174 -4.79 11.80 -5.84
CA THR A 174 -4.40 12.86 -4.87
C THR A 174 -5.42 13.99 -4.75
N TYR A 175 -6.27 14.19 -5.75
CA TYR A 175 -7.36 15.17 -5.71
C TYR A 175 -8.59 14.70 -4.93
N LEU A 176 -8.70 13.39 -4.64
CA LEU A 176 -9.84 12.84 -3.91
C LEU A 176 -9.75 13.20 -2.42
N PRO A 177 -10.89 13.47 -1.76
CA PRO A 177 -10.92 13.66 -0.31
C PRO A 177 -10.58 12.36 0.42
N ASP A 178 -10.23 12.47 1.71
CA ASP A 178 -10.22 11.31 2.58
C ASP A 178 -11.67 10.81 2.75
N PHE A 179 -11.95 9.66 2.14
CA PHE A 179 -13.29 9.06 2.17
C PHE A 179 -13.77 8.76 3.59
N LEU A 180 -12.87 8.35 4.50
CA LEU A 180 -13.27 8.03 5.86
C LEU A 180 -13.69 9.31 6.61
N ASP A 181 -12.97 10.41 6.43
CA ASP A 181 -13.37 11.72 6.94
C ASP A 181 -14.70 12.18 6.29
N TYR A 182 -14.80 12.13 4.95
CA TYR A 182 -15.98 12.53 4.19
C TYR A 182 -17.26 11.80 4.65
N PHE A 183 -17.25 10.47 4.70
CA PHE A 183 -18.41 9.69 5.12
C PHE A 183 -18.71 9.88 6.61
N SER A 184 -17.69 10.08 7.45
CA SER A 184 -17.93 10.34 8.89
C SER A 184 -18.65 11.66 9.13
N PHE A 185 -18.40 12.67 8.29
CA PHE A 185 -19.00 14.00 8.41
C PHE A 185 -20.39 14.07 7.77
N ASN A 186 -20.53 13.60 6.53
CA ASN A 186 -21.77 13.72 5.76
C ASN A 186 -22.80 12.62 6.10
N PHE A 187 -22.31 11.42 6.46
CA PHE A 187 -23.14 10.25 6.71
C PHE A 187 -22.77 9.54 8.03
N PRO A 188 -22.73 10.27 9.17
CA PRO A 188 -22.19 9.75 10.43
C PRO A 188 -22.92 8.52 10.97
N ASN A 189 -24.21 8.40 10.66
CA ASN A 189 -25.08 7.32 11.14
C ASN A 189 -25.15 6.13 10.18
N SER A 190 -24.50 6.19 9.02
CA SER A 190 -24.52 5.09 8.05
C SER A 190 -23.94 3.83 8.68
N PRO A 191 -24.65 2.69 8.57
CA PRO A 191 -24.19 1.44 9.14
C PRO A 191 -22.97 0.95 8.36
N VAL A 192 -21.92 0.58 9.10
CA VAL A 192 -20.74 -0.07 8.54
C VAL A 192 -20.50 -1.39 9.27
N LYS A 193 -20.01 -2.38 8.55
CA LYS A 193 -19.58 -3.66 9.12
C LYS A 193 -18.07 -3.64 9.25
N MET A 194 -17.54 -3.95 10.42
CA MET A 194 -16.11 -4.11 10.65
C MET A 194 -15.82 -5.46 11.29
N GLU A 195 -14.63 -6.00 11.03
CA GLU A 195 -14.16 -7.21 11.68
C GLU A 195 -13.54 -6.87 13.04
N ILE A 196 -13.71 -7.73 14.04
CA ILE A 196 -13.03 -7.54 15.33
C ILE A 196 -11.59 -8.02 15.21
N LEU A 197 -10.61 -7.16 15.50
CA LEU A 197 -9.19 -7.50 15.39
C LEU A 197 -8.85 -8.75 16.22
N GLY A 198 -8.36 -9.80 15.54
CA GLY A 198 -7.98 -11.07 16.17
C GLY A 198 -9.14 -12.05 16.43
N LYS A 199 -10.36 -11.73 15.97
CA LYS A 199 -11.52 -12.62 16.02
C LYS A 199 -12.18 -12.69 14.64
N LYS A 200 -13.00 -13.72 14.41
CA LYS A 200 -13.80 -13.86 13.18
C LYS A 200 -15.13 -13.07 13.25
N ASP A 201 -15.42 -12.47 14.39
CA ASP A 201 -16.68 -11.79 14.65
C ASP A 201 -16.78 -10.50 13.83
N ILE A 202 -18.00 -10.24 13.33
CA ILE A 202 -18.34 -9.01 12.61
C ILE A 202 -19.20 -8.16 13.52
N GLU A 203 -18.83 -6.90 13.64
CA GLU A 203 -19.60 -5.90 14.39
C GLU A 203 -20.19 -4.89 13.41
N THR A 204 -21.48 -4.60 13.58
CA THR A 204 -22.13 -3.48 12.91
C THR A 204 -22.04 -2.27 13.82
N THR A 205 -21.48 -1.19 13.30
CA THR A 205 -21.38 0.10 13.98
C THR A 205 -21.75 1.22 13.01
N THR A 206 -21.62 2.48 13.42
CA THR A 206 -21.82 3.64 12.55
C THR A 206 -20.50 4.12 11.97
N MET A 207 -20.53 4.77 10.81
CA MET A 207 -19.34 5.36 10.18
C MET A 207 -18.59 6.29 11.15
N SER A 208 -19.30 7.14 11.89
CA SER A 208 -18.72 8.03 12.91
C SER A 208 -17.99 7.28 14.03
N ASN A 209 -18.57 6.18 14.52
CA ASN A 209 -17.93 5.37 15.57
C ASN A 209 -16.69 4.64 15.04
N PHE A 210 -16.74 4.11 13.82
CA PHE A 210 -15.58 3.48 13.18
C PHE A 210 -14.45 4.49 12.96
N HIS A 211 -14.75 5.67 12.39
CA HIS A 211 -13.81 6.78 12.23
C HIS A 211 -13.15 7.16 13.56
N ALA A 212 -13.94 7.34 14.63
CA ALA A 212 -13.42 7.70 15.95
C ALA A 212 -12.47 6.63 16.52
N GLN A 213 -12.73 5.33 16.27
CA GLN A 213 -11.85 4.25 16.67
C GLN A 213 -10.53 4.26 15.90
N VAL A 214 -10.58 4.43 14.57
CA VAL A 214 -9.39 4.55 13.72
C VAL A 214 -8.55 5.74 14.19
N LYS A 215 -9.14 6.94 14.28
CA LYS A 215 -8.45 8.17 14.65
C LYS A 215 -7.82 8.11 16.04
N ARG A 216 -8.53 7.53 17.03
CA ARG A 216 -8.01 7.37 18.40
C ARG A 216 -6.83 6.41 18.49
N THR A 217 -6.79 5.39 17.63
CA THR A 217 -5.81 4.30 17.73
C THR A 217 -4.71 4.36 16.66
N TYR A 218 -4.80 5.30 15.73
CA TYR A 218 -3.82 5.52 14.69
C TYR A 218 -2.46 5.90 15.28
N SER A 219 -1.42 5.24 14.78
CA SER A 219 -0.03 5.50 15.10
C SER A 219 0.87 4.92 14.01
N HIS A 220 1.74 5.76 13.43
CA HIS A 220 2.79 5.34 12.48
C HIS A 220 2.28 4.48 11.31
N GLY A 221 1.21 4.92 10.63
CA GLY A 221 0.69 4.23 9.44
C GLY A 221 -0.22 3.03 9.72
N THR A 222 -0.52 2.73 10.98
CA THR A 222 -1.45 1.64 11.36
C THR A 222 -2.42 2.11 12.44
N TYR A 223 -3.53 1.39 12.62
CA TYR A 223 -4.51 1.63 13.70
C TYR A 223 -4.84 0.30 14.41
N ARG A 224 -5.47 0.36 15.58
CA ARG A 224 -5.77 -0.82 16.42
C ARG A 224 -7.27 -1.09 16.51
N ALA A 225 -7.89 -1.24 15.33
CA ALA A 225 -9.23 -1.77 15.14
C ALA A 225 -9.18 -2.76 13.97
N GLY A 226 -10.19 -3.59 13.79
CA GLY A 226 -10.22 -4.44 12.60
C GLY A 226 -10.75 -3.69 11.37
N PRO A 227 -10.54 -4.25 10.18
CA PRO A 227 -10.87 -3.58 8.93
C PRO A 227 -12.38 -3.40 8.77
N MET A 228 -12.77 -2.27 8.18
CA MET A 228 -14.12 -2.08 7.66
C MET A 228 -14.29 -2.96 6.41
N ARG A 229 -15.45 -3.61 6.29
CA ARG A 229 -15.86 -4.33 5.09
C ARG A 229 -16.27 -3.35 3.99
N GLN A 230 -16.31 -3.83 2.76
CA GLN A 230 -16.78 -3.04 1.62
C GLN A 230 -18.18 -2.47 1.90
N ILE A 231 -18.39 -1.25 1.42
CA ILE A 231 -19.69 -0.59 1.41
C ILE A 231 -20.06 -0.33 -0.05
N SER A 232 -21.33 -0.49 -0.40
CA SER A 232 -21.81 -0.08 -1.72
C SER A 232 -21.98 1.43 -1.76
N LEU A 233 -21.52 2.04 -2.85
CA LEU A 233 -21.74 3.46 -3.13
C LEU A 233 -22.93 3.72 -4.07
N VAL A 234 -23.49 2.67 -4.65
CA VAL A 234 -24.54 2.72 -5.68
C VAL A 234 -25.86 2.10 -5.21
N GLY A 235 -26.01 1.93 -3.89
CA GLY A 235 -27.14 1.22 -3.27
C GLY A 235 -26.76 -0.19 -2.82
N ALA A 236 -27.26 -0.59 -1.66
CA ALA A 236 -26.99 -1.90 -1.06
C ALA A 236 -27.95 -2.98 -1.60
N VAL A 237 -27.44 -4.20 -1.75
CA VAL A 237 -28.23 -5.41 -2.05
C VAL A 237 -28.03 -6.43 -0.92
N ASP A 238 -29.11 -7.07 -0.49
CA ASP A 238 -29.12 -8.16 0.50
C ASP A 238 -28.32 -7.85 1.79
N GLU A 239 -27.22 -8.57 2.03
CA GLU A 239 -26.39 -8.46 3.24
C GLU A 239 -25.32 -7.36 3.16
N GLU A 240 -25.19 -6.67 2.02
CA GLU A 240 -24.26 -5.55 1.89
C GLU A 240 -24.73 -4.36 2.72
N VAL A 241 -23.79 -3.50 3.06
CA VAL A 241 -24.09 -2.21 3.68
C VAL A 241 -23.68 -1.11 2.71
N GLY A 242 -24.32 0.04 2.81
CA GLY A 242 -24.14 1.13 1.86
C GLY A 242 -25.46 1.78 1.52
N ASP A 243 -25.39 2.80 0.70
CA ASP A 243 -26.53 3.53 0.18
C ASP A 243 -26.14 4.10 -1.20
N TYR A 244 -27.02 4.87 -1.81
CA TYR A 244 -26.71 5.63 -3.00
C TYR A 244 -26.06 6.98 -2.62
N PHE A 245 -24.78 7.17 -2.96
CA PHE A 245 -24.03 8.42 -2.75
C PHE A 245 -23.63 9.02 -4.11
N PRO A 246 -24.42 9.95 -4.66
CA PRO A 246 -24.22 10.47 -6.02
C PRO A 246 -23.09 11.50 -6.18
N GLU A 247 -22.54 12.00 -5.08
CA GLU A 247 -21.46 13.01 -5.03
C GLU A 247 -20.09 12.35 -4.90
#